data_AF-A0A0G1Y719-F1
#
_entry.id   AF-A0A0G1Y719-F1
#
_cell.length_a   1.000
_cell.length_b   1.000
_cell.length_c   1.000
_cell.angle_alpha   90.00
_cell.angle_beta   90.00
_cell.angle_gamma   90.00
#
_symmetry.space_group_name_H-M   'P 1'
#
loop_
_entity.id
_entity.type
_entity.pdbx_description
1 polymer ?
#
loop_
_entity_poly.entity_id
_entity_poly.type
_entity_poly.pdbx_seq_one_letter_code
_entity_poly.pdbx_strand_id
1 'polypeptide(L)'
;MKTGIQIVEIEPYSGSQKILNKVCEKLTAEARQKSFQTSKEFEDRVREVVQEIMNGSGIAIDFDPHPQAFPDIAVGSFGIEVKFTTNDTWRSVANSVLETNRIADVKKIYLVFGKMGGRPEVKWGEYDKCVIHVRTSHVPRFEVELSAEHSLFEKMGVPYDEFRNLSMEEKMRHIRMYARGRLKPGERMWWLEDTPDDPGHTLPIQARLYTKLSTEEKTKLRAEAALLCPKIVQSGRSRDKYDDVVLYLLTYHGILCHQGRDLFS
;
A
#
# COMPACT_ATOMS: atom_id res chain seq x y z
N MET A 1 -18.07 -54.03 9.06
CA MET A 1 -16.93 -53.45 8.32
C MET A 1 -17.48 -52.53 7.24
N LYS A 2 -17.45 -51.21 7.46
CA LYS A 2 -17.69 -50.21 6.42
C LYS A 2 -16.35 -49.55 6.13
N THR A 3 -15.75 -49.91 5.01
CA THR A 3 -14.54 -49.30 4.46
C THR A 3 -14.93 -47.92 3.93
N GLY A 4 -14.73 -46.89 4.75
CA GLY A 4 -14.84 -45.51 4.32
C GLY A 4 -13.60 -45.15 3.50
N ILE A 5 -13.79 -44.95 2.20
CA ILE A 5 -12.79 -44.34 1.33
C ILE A 5 -12.67 -42.88 1.79
N GLN A 6 -11.58 -42.57 2.48
CA GLN A 6 -11.16 -41.19 2.73
C GLN A 6 -10.78 -40.61 1.37
N ILE A 7 -11.67 -39.79 0.82
CA ILE A 7 -11.33 -38.91 -0.29
C ILE A 7 -10.40 -37.86 0.31
N VAL A 8 -9.10 -38.02 0.07
CA VAL A 8 -8.11 -36.99 0.39
C VAL A 8 -8.37 -35.86 -0.60
N GLU A 9 -9.00 -34.78 -0.14
CA GLU A 9 -9.01 -33.52 -0.88
C GLU A 9 -7.56 -33.05 -1.03
N ILE A 10 -7.00 -33.22 -2.23
CA ILE A 10 -5.71 -32.64 -2.58
C ILE A 10 -5.96 -31.14 -2.72
N GLU A 11 -5.44 -30.34 -1.79
CA GLU A 11 -5.56 -28.88 -1.86
C GLU A 11 -5.07 -28.37 -3.23
N PRO A 12 -5.90 -27.60 -3.98
CA PRO A 12 -5.56 -27.11 -5.32
C PRO A 12 -4.36 -26.14 -5.33
N TYR A 13 -3.91 -25.65 -4.17
CA TYR A 13 -2.84 -24.68 -4.02
C TYR A 13 -1.42 -25.26 -4.11
N SER A 14 -1.24 -26.57 -3.97
CA SER A 14 0.09 -27.20 -4.01
C SER A 14 0.74 -27.15 -5.40
N GLY A 15 -0.06 -27.01 -6.47
CA GLY A 15 0.42 -26.94 -7.84
C GLY A 15 1.07 -25.60 -8.20
N SER A 16 0.42 -24.48 -7.86
CA SER A 16 0.93 -23.13 -8.17
C SER A 16 2.25 -22.84 -7.46
N GLN A 17 2.38 -23.25 -6.19
CA GLN A 17 3.63 -23.04 -5.43
C GLN A 17 4.81 -23.82 -6.02
N LYS A 18 4.59 -25.03 -6.52
CA LYS A 18 5.61 -25.83 -7.22
C LYS A 18 6.06 -25.15 -8.52
N ILE A 19 5.11 -24.58 -9.27
CA ILE A 19 5.42 -23.81 -10.49
C ILE A 19 6.26 -22.59 -10.12
N LEU A 20 5.84 -21.79 -9.13
CA LEU A 20 6.55 -20.60 -8.69
C LEU A 20 7.95 -20.90 -8.16
N ASN A 21 8.14 -22.00 -7.42
CA ASN A 21 9.48 -22.44 -6.99
C ASN A 21 10.40 -22.66 -8.19
N LYS A 22 9.94 -23.42 -9.21
CA LYS A 22 10.72 -23.66 -10.43
C LYS A 22 11.02 -22.39 -11.21
N VAL A 23 10.05 -21.48 -11.30
CA VAL A 23 10.22 -20.17 -11.95
C VAL A 23 11.32 -19.37 -11.23
N CYS A 24 11.22 -19.22 -9.91
CA CYS A 24 12.18 -18.48 -9.10
C CYS A 24 13.57 -19.11 -9.11
N GLU A 25 13.68 -20.44 -9.06
CA GLU A 25 14.96 -21.17 -9.15
C GLU A 25 15.67 -20.87 -10.47
N LYS A 26 14.95 -20.99 -11.59
CA LYS A 26 15.51 -20.74 -12.93
C LYS A 26 15.91 -19.27 -13.10
N LEU A 27 15.02 -18.33 -12.79
CA LEU A 27 15.30 -16.90 -12.92
C LEU A 27 16.42 -16.43 -11.96
N THR A 28 16.54 -17.05 -10.78
CA THR A 28 17.67 -16.77 -9.87
C THR A 28 18.99 -17.25 -10.46
N ALA A 29 19.01 -18.44 -11.09
CA ALA A 29 20.21 -18.95 -11.75
C ALA A 29 20.63 -18.04 -12.91
N GLU A 30 19.67 -17.60 -13.74
CA GLU A 30 19.89 -16.66 -14.85
C GLU A 30 20.41 -15.31 -14.34
N ALA A 31 19.73 -14.71 -13.35
CA ALA A 31 20.10 -13.42 -12.76
C ALA A 31 21.51 -13.42 -12.14
N ARG A 32 21.96 -14.56 -11.60
CA ARG A 32 23.31 -14.71 -11.03
C ARG A 32 24.40 -14.85 -12.09
N GLN A 33 24.06 -15.29 -13.29
CA GLN A 33 24.99 -15.31 -14.42
C GLN A 33 25.03 -13.94 -15.10
N LYS A 34 23.86 -13.35 -15.33
CA LYS A 34 23.69 -12.02 -15.92
C LYS A 34 22.46 -11.36 -15.32
N SER A 35 22.66 -10.28 -14.58
CA SER A 35 21.56 -9.53 -13.98
C SER A 35 20.65 -8.93 -15.06
N PHE A 36 19.35 -9.02 -14.84
CA PHE A 36 18.34 -8.27 -15.60
C PHE A 36 18.51 -6.77 -15.33
N GLN A 37 18.23 -5.93 -16.33
CA GLN A 37 18.49 -4.49 -16.25
C GLN A 37 17.20 -3.66 -16.09
N THR A 38 16.07 -4.16 -16.61
CA THR A 38 14.81 -3.41 -16.59
C THR A 38 13.65 -4.26 -16.09
N SER A 39 12.62 -3.60 -15.55
CA SER A 39 11.39 -4.27 -15.11
C SER A 39 10.72 -5.01 -16.26
N LYS A 40 10.68 -4.41 -17.45
CA LYS A 40 10.07 -5.02 -18.65
C LYS A 40 10.81 -6.29 -19.08
N GLU A 41 12.14 -6.23 -19.17
CA GLU A 41 12.97 -7.40 -19.49
C GLU A 41 12.72 -8.55 -18.51
N PHE A 42 12.67 -8.24 -17.21
CA PHE A 42 12.41 -9.25 -16.19
C PHE A 42 10.99 -9.84 -16.30
N GLU A 43 9.97 -8.99 -16.48
CA GLU A 43 8.58 -9.40 -16.61
C GLU A 43 8.34 -10.27 -17.85
N ASP A 44 8.89 -9.88 -19.01
CA ASP A 44 8.84 -10.66 -20.24
C ASP A 44 9.51 -12.02 -20.03
N ARG A 45 10.66 -12.06 -19.33
CA ARG A 45 11.33 -13.34 -19.01
C ARG A 45 10.54 -14.20 -18.03
N VAL A 46 9.82 -13.61 -17.06
CA VAL A 46 8.91 -14.37 -16.19
C VAL A 46 7.82 -15.05 -17.03
N ARG A 47 7.22 -14.35 -18.00
CA ARG A 47 6.21 -14.94 -18.91
C ARG A 47 6.77 -16.14 -19.68
N GLU A 48 7.95 -15.98 -20.27
CA GLU A 48 8.63 -17.05 -21.01
C GLU A 48 8.89 -18.28 -20.13
N VAL A 49 9.48 -18.09 -18.94
CA VAL A 49 9.79 -19.20 -18.03
C VAL A 49 8.53 -19.90 -17.53
N VAL A 50 7.46 -19.15 -17.25
CA VAL A 50 6.17 -19.72 -16.89
C VAL A 50 5.63 -20.55 -18.06
N GLN A 51 5.64 -20.03 -19.28
CA GLN A 51 5.18 -20.73 -20.49
C GLN A 51 5.99 -22.02 -20.75
N GLU A 52 7.30 -21.99 -20.55
CA GLU A 52 8.18 -23.16 -20.66
C GLU A 52 7.83 -24.25 -19.63
N ILE A 53 7.61 -23.86 -18.37
CA ILE A 53 7.27 -24.79 -17.28
C ILE A 53 5.86 -25.36 -17.46
N MET A 54 4.95 -24.56 -18.01
CA MET A 54 3.55 -24.93 -18.26
C MET A 54 3.36 -25.66 -19.60
N ASN A 55 4.42 -25.93 -20.36
CA ASN A 55 4.30 -26.60 -21.65
C ASN A 55 3.59 -27.96 -21.51
N GLY A 56 2.60 -28.21 -22.37
CA GLY A 56 1.76 -29.41 -22.32
C GLY A 56 0.59 -29.38 -21.33
N SER A 57 0.39 -28.30 -20.57
CA SER A 57 -0.75 -28.15 -19.64
C SER A 57 -2.05 -27.66 -20.30
N GLY A 58 -1.98 -27.19 -21.56
CA GLY A 58 -3.10 -26.56 -22.25
C GLY A 58 -3.41 -25.12 -21.81
N ILE A 59 -2.64 -24.56 -20.87
CA ILE A 59 -2.76 -23.17 -20.42
C ILE A 59 -1.89 -22.27 -21.31
N ALA A 60 -2.51 -21.30 -21.97
CA ALA A 60 -1.81 -20.29 -22.77
C ALA A 60 -1.48 -19.07 -21.90
N ILE A 61 -0.23 -18.60 -21.96
CA ILE A 61 0.20 -17.36 -21.32
C ILE A 61 0.04 -16.21 -22.31
N ASP A 62 -0.57 -15.11 -21.85
CA ASP A 62 -0.72 -13.90 -22.65
C ASP A 62 0.57 -13.05 -22.63
N PHE A 63 1.05 -12.72 -23.83
CA PHE A 63 2.24 -11.89 -24.05
C PHE A 63 1.90 -10.47 -24.50
N ASP A 64 0.62 -10.16 -24.74
CA ASP A 64 0.13 -8.82 -25.09
C ASP A 64 -1.06 -8.41 -24.19
N PRO A 65 -0.85 -8.36 -22.85
CA PRO A 65 -1.94 -8.06 -21.94
C PRO A 65 -2.40 -6.60 -22.07
N HIS A 66 -3.66 -6.36 -21.73
CA HIS A 66 -4.21 -5.00 -21.67
C HIS A 66 -3.32 -4.10 -20.78
N PRO A 67 -2.98 -2.86 -21.20
CA PRO A 67 -2.24 -1.93 -20.37
C PRO A 67 -2.94 -1.73 -19.02
N GLN A 68 -2.25 -1.97 -17.90
CA GLN A 68 -2.81 -1.92 -16.54
C GLN A 68 -3.68 -3.12 -16.13
N ALA A 69 -3.66 -4.25 -16.86
CA ALA A 69 -4.25 -5.50 -16.37
C ALA A 69 -3.65 -5.88 -15.01
N PHE A 70 -4.47 -6.47 -14.15
CA PHE A 70 -4.03 -6.96 -12.84
C PHE A 70 -4.52 -8.39 -12.60
N PRO A 71 -3.65 -9.36 -12.26
CA PRO A 71 -2.19 -9.25 -12.17
C PRO A 71 -1.50 -9.20 -13.55
N ASP A 72 -0.18 -8.95 -13.56
CA ASP A 72 0.63 -8.83 -14.79
C ASP A 72 0.60 -10.10 -15.68
N ILE A 73 0.43 -11.28 -15.09
CA ILE A 73 0.38 -12.57 -15.79
C ILE A 73 -0.73 -13.45 -15.19
N ALA A 74 -1.67 -13.92 -16.01
CA ALA A 74 -2.65 -14.92 -15.62
C ALA A 74 -2.19 -16.34 -16.01
N VAL A 75 -2.30 -17.29 -15.08
CA VAL A 75 -1.91 -18.70 -15.26
C VAL A 75 -3.08 -19.58 -14.82
N GLY A 76 -4.10 -19.68 -15.70
CA GLY A 76 -5.35 -20.36 -15.38
C GLY A 76 -6.05 -19.71 -14.18
N SER A 77 -6.12 -20.42 -13.04
CA SER A 77 -6.85 -19.96 -11.85
C SER A 77 -6.03 -19.10 -10.87
N PHE A 78 -4.72 -18.96 -11.08
CA PHE A 78 -3.87 -18.06 -10.32
C PHE A 78 -3.18 -17.06 -11.23
N GLY A 79 -2.63 -15.99 -10.65
CA GLY A 79 -1.87 -15.02 -11.39
C GLY A 79 -0.63 -14.56 -10.65
N ILE A 80 0.25 -13.88 -11.38
CA ILE A 80 1.56 -13.45 -10.94
C ILE A 80 1.66 -11.95 -11.15
N GLU A 81 1.79 -11.22 -10.05
CA GLU A 81 2.22 -9.83 -10.05
C GLU A 81 3.75 -9.79 -10.03
N VAL A 82 4.36 -9.09 -10.97
CA VAL A 82 5.81 -9.04 -11.12
C VAL A 82 6.34 -7.73 -10.54
N LYS A 83 7.42 -7.84 -9.75
CA LYS A 83 8.20 -6.69 -9.29
C LYS A 83 9.68 -6.90 -9.57
N PHE A 84 10.35 -5.79 -9.79
CA PHE A 84 11.75 -5.76 -10.13
C PHE A 84 12.42 -4.56 -9.46
N THR A 85 13.65 -4.75 -8.99
CA THR A 85 14.50 -3.66 -8.51
C THR A 85 15.97 -3.94 -8.73
N THR A 86 16.73 -2.89 -9.02
CA THR A 86 18.20 -2.92 -9.08
C THR A 86 18.84 -2.66 -7.72
N ASN A 87 18.06 -2.23 -6.73
CA ASN A 87 18.52 -2.02 -5.36
C ASN A 87 18.49 -3.33 -4.55
N ASP A 88 19.22 -3.37 -3.43
CA ASP A 88 19.19 -4.52 -2.51
C ASP A 88 17.99 -4.42 -1.55
N THR A 89 16.78 -4.53 -2.09
CA THR A 89 15.52 -4.43 -1.32
C THR A 89 14.45 -5.36 -1.87
N TRP A 90 13.58 -5.83 -1.00
CA TRP A 90 12.39 -6.61 -1.35
C TRP A 90 11.11 -5.79 -1.25
N ARG A 91 11.23 -4.46 -1.20
CA ARG A 91 10.11 -3.54 -1.04
C ARG A 91 9.88 -2.74 -2.33
N SER A 92 8.63 -2.63 -2.75
CA SER A 92 8.25 -1.86 -3.94
C SER A 92 6.81 -1.34 -3.88
N VAL A 93 6.51 -0.35 -4.71
CA VAL A 93 5.14 0.08 -4.98
C VAL A 93 4.50 -0.91 -5.96
N ALA A 94 3.23 -1.26 -5.70
CA ALA A 94 2.46 -2.21 -6.51
C ALA A 94 1.25 -1.54 -7.18
N ASN A 95 0.25 -2.35 -7.52
CA ASN A 95 -0.99 -1.93 -8.18
C ASN A 95 -1.82 -0.96 -7.33
N SER A 96 -2.79 -0.36 -8.02
CA SER A 96 -3.81 0.50 -7.42
C SER A 96 -4.71 -0.28 -6.46
N VAL A 97 -5.14 0.38 -5.38
CA VAL A 97 -6.15 -0.11 -4.42
C VAL A 97 -7.50 -0.39 -5.10
N LEU A 98 -7.78 0.30 -6.22
CA LEU A 98 -9.01 0.13 -6.99
C LEU A 98 -9.07 -1.20 -7.74
N GLU A 99 -7.93 -1.72 -8.22
CA GLU A 99 -7.86 -2.95 -9.02
C GLU A 99 -8.80 -2.98 -10.25
N THR A 100 -9.01 -1.84 -10.92
CA THR A 100 -10.05 -1.68 -11.96
C THR A 100 -10.00 -2.71 -13.09
N ASN A 101 -8.82 -3.11 -13.55
CA ASN A 101 -8.65 -4.06 -14.65
C ASN A 101 -8.24 -5.46 -14.14
N ARG A 102 -8.87 -5.91 -13.06
CA ARG A 102 -8.60 -7.24 -12.50
C ARG A 102 -9.11 -8.34 -13.42
N ILE A 103 -8.27 -9.33 -13.72
CA ILE A 103 -8.65 -10.52 -14.48
C ILE A 103 -9.55 -11.40 -13.61
N ALA A 104 -10.83 -11.53 -13.99
CA ALA A 104 -11.87 -12.16 -13.18
C ALA A 104 -11.59 -13.65 -12.88
N ASP A 105 -10.94 -14.35 -13.80
CA ASP A 105 -10.65 -15.79 -13.68
C ASP A 105 -9.54 -16.08 -12.66
N VAL A 106 -8.78 -15.07 -12.25
CA VAL A 106 -7.69 -15.21 -11.27
C VAL A 106 -8.23 -15.15 -9.85
N LYS A 107 -8.25 -16.31 -9.20
CA LYS A 107 -8.71 -16.49 -7.81
C LYS A 107 -7.63 -16.13 -6.79
N LYS A 108 -6.36 -16.43 -7.08
CA LYS A 108 -5.24 -16.18 -6.16
C LYS A 108 -4.09 -15.52 -6.89
N ILE A 109 -3.48 -14.51 -6.27
CA ILE A 109 -2.35 -13.77 -6.83
C ILE A 109 -1.10 -14.06 -6.00
N TYR A 110 0.02 -14.26 -6.68
CA TYR A 110 1.34 -14.37 -6.09
C TYR A 110 2.22 -13.23 -6.58
N LEU A 111 3.06 -12.71 -5.71
CA LEU A 111 4.09 -11.74 -6.06
C LEU A 111 5.35 -12.51 -6.47
N VAL A 112 5.88 -12.27 -7.67
CA VAL A 112 7.24 -12.68 -8.07
C VAL A 112 8.12 -11.44 -8.11
N PHE A 113 9.16 -11.41 -7.28
CA PHE A 113 10.03 -10.26 -7.15
C PHE A 113 11.46 -10.65 -7.55
N GLY A 114 12.03 -9.94 -8.53
CA GLY A 114 13.46 -9.96 -8.85
C GLY A 114 14.22 -8.81 -8.18
N LYS A 115 15.20 -9.15 -7.34
CA LYS A 115 16.12 -8.19 -6.69
C LYS A 115 17.51 -8.37 -7.27
N MET A 116 18.03 -7.37 -7.97
CA MET A 116 19.36 -7.43 -8.61
C MET A 116 20.47 -6.77 -7.77
N GLY A 117 20.12 -5.96 -6.77
CA GLY A 117 21.10 -5.39 -5.85
C GLY A 117 21.64 -6.44 -4.87
N GLY A 118 22.87 -6.25 -4.40
CA GLY A 118 23.56 -7.23 -3.56
C GLY A 118 23.82 -8.52 -4.34
N ARG A 119 23.41 -9.67 -3.78
CA ARG A 119 23.38 -10.95 -4.52
C ARG A 119 22.05 -11.07 -5.28
N PRO A 120 22.06 -11.17 -6.62
CA PRO A 120 20.86 -11.34 -7.41
C PRO A 120 20.06 -12.57 -6.99
N GLU A 121 18.76 -12.37 -6.80
CA GLU A 121 17.83 -13.40 -6.35
C GLU A 121 16.42 -13.08 -6.81
N VAL A 122 15.64 -14.12 -7.09
CA VAL A 122 14.23 -14.04 -7.43
C VAL A 122 13.45 -14.90 -6.46
N LYS A 123 12.41 -14.31 -5.85
CA LYS A 123 11.57 -14.97 -4.85
C LYS A 123 10.10 -14.73 -5.14
N TRP A 124 9.25 -15.53 -4.50
CA TRP A 124 7.81 -15.33 -4.54
C TRP A 124 7.18 -15.29 -3.15
N GLY A 125 5.97 -14.74 -3.08
CA GLY A 125 5.12 -14.74 -1.89
C GLY A 125 3.64 -14.65 -2.27
N GLU A 126 2.75 -14.97 -1.32
CA GLU A 126 1.31 -14.70 -1.50
C GLU A 126 1.08 -13.19 -1.51
N TYR A 127 0.43 -12.67 -2.54
CA TYR A 127 0.36 -11.22 -2.79
C TYR A 127 -0.24 -10.46 -1.61
N ASP A 128 -1.35 -10.95 -1.08
CA ASP A 128 -2.07 -10.36 0.06
C ASP A 128 -1.20 -10.30 1.33
N LYS A 129 -0.40 -11.35 1.58
CA LYS A 129 0.55 -11.38 2.70
C LYS A 129 1.71 -10.40 2.52
N CYS A 130 2.07 -10.10 1.27
CA CYS A 130 3.15 -9.17 0.95
C CYS A 130 2.73 -7.70 0.98
N VAL A 131 1.44 -7.37 0.91
CA VAL A 131 0.98 -5.97 1.02
C VAL A 131 1.20 -5.48 2.44
N ILE A 132 2.02 -4.44 2.63
CA ILE A 132 2.39 -3.92 3.96
C ILE A 132 1.81 -2.54 4.27
N HIS A 133 1.48 -1.76 3.23
CA HIS A 133 1.07 -0.37 3.36
C HIS A 133 0.30 0.13 2.13
N VAL A 134 -0.32 1.30 2.24
CA VAL A 134 -0.92 2.04 1.12
C VAL A 134 -0.28 3.42 1.05
N ARG A 135 0.24 3.77 -0.13
CA ARG A 135 0.69 5.13 -0.43
C ARG A 135 -0.51 5.94 -0.90
N THR A 136 -1.02 6.81 -0.02
CA THR A 136 -2.13 7.72 -0.32
C THR A 136 -1.63 8.84 -1.25
N SER A 137 -2.08 8.81 -2.50
CA SER A 137 -1.87 9.86 -3.51
C SER A 137 -3.18 10.06 -4.28
N HIS A 138 -3.17 10.81 -5.40
CA HIS A 138 -4.34 10.94 -6.31
C HIS A 138 -4.87 9.57 -6.79
N VAL A 139 -3.99 8.58 -6.94
CA VAL A 139 -4.34 7.17 -7.13
C VAL A 139 -3.64 6.37 -6.03
N PRO A 140 -4.35 5.95 -4.97
CA PRO A 140 -3.76 5.15 -3.90
C PRO A 140 -3.22 3.83 -4.43
N ARG A 141 -1.97 3.51 -4.07
CA ARG A 141 -1.31 2.26 -4.47
C ARG A 141 -0.85 1.48 -3.26
N PHE A 142 -0.88 0.16 -3.37
CA PHE A 142 -0.29 -0.70 -2.37
C PHE A 142 1.24 -0.59 -2.40
N GLU A 143 1.84 -0.84 -1.26
CA GLU A 143 3.26 -1.08 -1.11
C GLU A 143 3.43 -2.51 -0.60
N VAL A 144 4.32 -3.24 -1.26
CA VAL A 144 4.58 -4.65 -0.99
C VAL A 144 5.99 -4.86 -0.47
N GLU A 145 6.17 -5.85 0.38
CA GLU A 145 7.46 -6.34 0.86
C GLU A 145 7.42 -7.87 0.98
N LEU A 146 8.38 -8.57 0.37
CA LEU A 146 8.49 -10.02 0.58
C LEU A 146 8.94 -10.31 2.01
N SER A 147 8.38 -11.37 2.59
CA SER A 147 8.66 -11.81 3.97
C SER A 147 8.30 -10.78 5.05
N ALA A 148 7.28 -9.96 4.79
CA ALA A 148 6.72 -9.10 5.82
C ALA A 148 6.15 -9.92 6.98
N GLU A 149 6.38 -9.45 8.23
CA GLU A 149 5.85 -10.12 9.43
C GLU A 149 4.32 -10.06 9.50
N HIS A 150 3.76 -8.91 9.10
CA HIS A 150 2.32 -8.64 9.15
C HIS A 150 1.86 -7.89 7.92
N SER A 151 0.83 -8.41 7.27
CA SER A 151 0.19 -7.76 6.13
C SER A 151 -0.62 -6.52 6.56
N LEU A 152 -0.92 -5.66 5.60
CA LEU A 152 -1.83 -4.54 5.78
C LEU A 152 -3.23 -5.04 6.16
N PHE A 153 -3.68 -6.14 5.54
CA PHE A 153 -5.00 -6.73 5.75
C PHE A 153 -5.17 -7.27 7.18
N GLU A 154 -4.13 -7.90 7.73
CA GLU A 154 -4.07 -8.27 9.15
C GLU A 154 -4.18 -7.04 10.06
N LYS A 155 -3.43 -5.98 9.74
CA LYS A 155 -3.44 -4.72 10.53
C LYS A 155 -4.78 -4.00 10.44
N MET A 156 -5.49 -4.11 9.32
CA MET A 156 -6.83 -3.54 9.12
C MET A 156 -7.94 -4.43 9.69
N GLY A 157 -7.65 -5.70 10.03
CA GLY A 157 -8.64 -6.66 10.48
C GLY A 157 -9.66 -7.06 9.41
N VAL A 158 -9.29 -7.00 8.13
CA VAL A 158 -10.16 -7.36 6.99
C VAL A 158 -9.38 -8.22 5.99
N PRO A 159 -9.85 -9.43 5.64
CA PRO A 159 -9.19 -10.27 4.63
C PRO A 159 -9.12 -9.58 3.27
N TYR A 160 -8.07 -9.88 2.48
CA TYR A 160 -7.89 -9.27 1.16
C TYR A 160 -9.07 -9.54 0.21
N ASP A 161 -9.58 -10.78 0.19
CA ASP A 161 -10.70 -11.16 -0.67
C ASP A 161 -12.00 -10.42 -0.32
N GLU A 162 -12.19 -10.02 0.93
CA GLU A 162 -13.30 -9.16 1.32
C GLU A 162 -12.99 -7.71 0.92
N PHE A 163 -11.82 -7.21 1.31
CA PHE A 163 -11.39 -5.84 1.07
C PHE A 163 -11.45 -5.45 -0.42
N ARG A 164 -11.01 -6.33 -1.32
CA ARG A 164 -10.95 -6.03 -2.76
C ARG A 164 -12.32 -5.77 -3.38
N ASN A 165 -13.37 -6.36 -2.81
CA ASN A 165 -14.76 -6.25 -3.29
C ASN A 165 -15.51 -5.05 -2.69
N LEU A 166 -14.94 -4.36 -1.70
CA LEU A 166 -15.53 -3.17 -1.11
C LEU A 166 -15.56 -2.00 -2.09
N SER A 167 -16.51 -1.09 -1.88
CA SER A 167 -16.51 0.20 -2.57
C SER A 167 -15.25 1.01 -2.24
N MET A 168 -14.89 1.98 -3.09
CA MET A 168 -13.70 2.81 -2.83
C MET A 168 -13.84 3.61 -1.53
N GLU A 169 -15.05 4.04 -1.18
CA GLU A 169 -15.34 4.72 0.07
C GLU A 169 -15.03 3.84 1.30
N GLU A 170 -15.52 2.60 1.30
CA GLU A 170 -15.27 1.64 2.36
C GLU A 170 -13.79 1.25 2.45
N LYS A 171 -13.13 1.01 1.30
CA LYS A 171 -11.67 0.77 1.24
C LYS A 171 -10.91 1.90 1.91
N MET A 172 -11.26 3.14 1.59
CA MET A 172 -10.61 4.32 2.16
C MET A 172 -10.91 4.48 3.65
N ARG A 173 -12.09 4.08 4.14
CA ARG A 173 -12.41 4.05 5.58
C ARG A 173 -11.45 3.12 6.33
N HIS A 174 -11.21 1.91 5.84
CA HIS A 174 -10.23 0.98 6.43
C HIS A 174 -8.81 1.57 6.41
N ILE A 175 -8.40 2.15 5.28
CA ILE A 175 -7.08 2.78 5.13
C ILE A 175 -6.90 3.96 6.10
N ARG A 176 -7.91 4.81 6.25
CA ARG A 176 -7.89 5.94 7.19
C ARG A 176 -7.83 5.47 8.64
N MET A 177 -8.64 4.49 9.01
CA MET A 177 -8.58 3.89 10.36
C MET A 177 -7.19 3.33 10.68
N TYR A 178 -6.62 2.57 9.75
CA TYR A 178 -5.26 2.06 9.87
C TYR A 178 -4.21 3.17 9.99
N ALA A 179 -4.32 4.23 9.18
CA ALA A 179 -3.39 5.35 9.22
C ALA A 179 -3.51 6.13 10.54
N ARG A 180 -4.73 6.35 11.06
CA ARG A 180 -4.96 6.98 12.37
C ARG A 180 -4.33 6.19 13.51
N GLY A 181 -4.44 4.86 13.49
CA GLY A 181 -3.83 3.99 14.50
C GLY A 181 -2.29 4.05 14.55
N ARG A 182 -1.64 4.64 13.53
CA ARG A 182 -0.18 4.82 13.46
C ARG A 182 0.30 6.20 13.90
N LEU A 183 -0.61 7.14 14.15
CA LEU A 183 -0.25 8.48 14.61
C LEU A 183 0.23 8.43 16.06
N LYS A 184 1.33 9.11 16.36
CA LYS A 184 1.75 9.34 17.74
C LYS A 184 0.84 10.38 18.41
N PRO A 185 0.77 10.41 19.75
CA PRO A 185 0.05 11.47 20.45
C PRO A 185 0.49 12.87 19.99
N GLY A 186 -0.45 13.65 19.45
CA GLY A 186 -0.20 15.00 18.94
C GLY A 186 0.15 15.09 17.44
N GLU A 187 0.31 13.98 16.73
CA GLU A 187 0.40 13.98 15.26
C GLU A 187 -0.99 14.09 14.62
N ARG A 188 -1.08 14.84 13.51
CA ARG A 188 -2.30 15.06 12.74
C ARG A 188 -1.99 14.93 11.25
N MET A 189 -2.92 14.35 10.49
CA MET A 189 -2.83 14.25 9.03
C MET A 189 -4.13 14.81 8.44
N TRP A 190 -4.02 15.84 7.61
CA TRP A 190 -5.16 16.62 7.13
C TRP A 190 -6.15 15.82 6.27
N TRP A 191 -5.70 14.73 5.63
CA TRP A 191 -6.57 13.87 4.80
C TRP A 191 -7.21 12.69 5.55
N LEU A 192 -6.96 12.56 6.86
CA LEU A 192 -7.54 11.48 7.67
C LEU A 192 -8.90 11.84 8.27
N GLU A 193 -9.50 12.96 7.90
CA GLU A 193 -10.82 13.37 8.38
C GLU A 193 -11.92 12.52 7.72
N ASP A 194 -12.78 11.89 8.53
CA ASP A 194 -14.04 11.26 8.10
C ASP A 194 -15.17 12.06 8.70
N THR A 195 -15.67 13.03 7.98
CA THR A 195 -16.95 13.66 8.28
C THR A 195 -17.84 13.43 7.07
N PRO A 196 -18.85 12.53 7.18
CA PRO A 196 -19.83 12.28 6.11
C PRO A 196 -20.49 13.56 5.58
N ASP A 197 -20.53 14.61 6.41
CA ASP A 197 -21.19 15.89 6.14
C ASP A 197 -20.23 17.05 5.81
N ASP A 198 -18.91 16.82 5.77
CA ASP A 198 -17.95 17.87 5.37
C ASP A 198 -17.32 17.50 4.01
N PRO A 199 -17.59 18.25 2.93
CA PRO A 199 -17.01 18.00 1.62
C PRO A 199 -15.52 18.28 1.66
N GLY A 200 -14.73 17.31 2.13
CA GLY A 200 -13.28 17.26 2.08
C GLY A 200 -12.61 18.51 2.66
N HIS A 201 -12.08 18.39 3.88
CA HIS A 201 -11.05 19.31 4.36
C HIS A 201 -9.86 19.30 3.39
N THR A 202 -9.96 20.12 2.36
CA THR A 202 -8.96 20.30 1.33
C THR A 202 -8.25 21.57 1.70
N LEU A 203 -6.99 21.44 2.12
CA LEU A 203 -6.19 22.60 2.40
C LEU A 203 -6.13 23.50 1.16
N PRO A 204 -6.26 24.83 1.31
CA PRO A 204 -5.95 25.74 0.23
C PRO A 204 -4.57 25.40 -0.33
N ILE A 205 -4.45 25.33 -1.67
CA ILE A 205 -3.19 24.98 -2.35
C ILE A 205 -2.04 25.89 -1.90
N GLN A 206 -2.35 27.12 -1.52
CA GLN A 206 -1.38 28.08 -1.00
C GLN A 206 -1.42 28.16 0.54
N ALA A 207 -0.33 27.75 1.18
CA ALA A 207 -0.13 28.01 2.59
C ALA A 207 -0.04 29.53 2.85
N ARG A 208 -0.77 30.02 3.85
CA ARG A 208 -0.79 31.45 4.25
C ARG A 208 -0.01 31.65 5.53
N LEU A 209 0.67 32.77 5.66
CA LEU A 209 1.35 33.14 6.91
C LEU A 209 0.35 33.76 7.89
N TYR A 210 0.31 33.24 9.13
CA TYR A 210 -0.57 33.78 10.17
C TYR A 210 -0.38 35.29 10.38
N THR A 211 0.85 35.78 10.27
CA THR A 211 1.20 37.19 10.44
C THR A 211 0.51 38.11 9.42
N LYS A 212 0.17 37.59 8.24
CA LYS A 212 -0.46 38.33 7.13
C LYS A 212 -2.00 38.30 7.15
N LEU A 213 -2.60 37.62 8.12
CA LEU A 213 -4.06 37.54 8.27
C LEU A 213 -4.63 38.84 8.89
N SER A 214 -5.94 39.08 8.68
CA SER A 214 -6.65 40.18 9.32
C SER A 214 -6.79 39.97 10.84
N THR A 215 -7.10 41.02 11.58
CA THR A 215 -7.27 40.94 13.03
C THR A 215 -8.45 40.04 13.42
N GLU A 216 -9.52 40.08 12.64
CA GLU A 216 -10.72 39.27 12.85
C GLU A 216 -10.43 37.78 12.64
N GLU A 217 -9.74 37.44 11.55
CA GLU A 217 -9.35 36.06 11.24
C GLU A 217 -8.37 35.50 12.30
N LYS A 218 -7.39 36.31 12.72
CA LYS A 218 -6.48 35.98 13.83
C LYS A 218 -7.25 35.68 15.13
N THR A 219 -8.25 36.50 15.45
CA THR A 219 -9.04 36.34 16.68
C THR A 219 -9.84 35.05 16.65
N LYS A 220 -10.52 34.78 15.52
CA LYS A 220 -11.28 33.54 15.30
C LYS A 220 -10.40 32.30 15.44
N LEU A 221 -9.28 32.26 14.73
CA LEU A 221 -8.37 31.10 14.72
C LEU A 221 -7.74 30.83 16.09
N ARG A 222 -7.41 31.87 16.86
CA ARG A 222 -6.91 31.69 18.24
C ARG A 222 -7.97 31.12 19.17
N ALA A 223 -9.22 31.58 19.04
CA ALA A 223 -10.32 31.07 19.84
C ALA A 223 -10.59 29.58 19.52
N GLU A 224 -10.65 29.23 18.22
CA GLU A 224 -10.81 27.85 17.77
C GLU A 224 -9.65 26.96 18.26
N ALA A 225 -8.41 27.40 18.07
CA ALA A 225 -7.24 26.66 18.52
C ALA A 225 -7.22 26.46 20.04
N ALA A 226 -7.63 27.46 20.83
CA ALA A 226 -7.70 27.32 22.29
C ALA A 226 -8.75 26.29 22.75
N LEU A 227 -9.84 26.14 22.00
CA LEU A 227 -10.88 25.14 22.27
C LEU A 227 -10.46 23.73 21.84
N LEU A 228 -9.86 23.60 20.65
CA LEU A 228 -9.56 22.30 20.04
C LEU A 228 -8.18 21.74 20.44
N CYS A 229 -7.27 22.58 20.93
CA CYS A 229 -5.94 22.21 21.37
C CYS A 229 -5.74 22.60 22.85
N PRO A 230 -6.40 21.90 23.79
CA PRO A 230 -6.43 22.29 25.21
C PRO A 230 -5.05 22.27 25.89
N LYS A 231 -4.04 21.60 25.31
CA LYS A 231 -2.65 21.68 25.79
C LYS A 231 -2.13 23.12 25.87
N ILE A 232 -2.69 24.04 25.09
CA ILE A 232 -2.20 25.41 25.03
C ILE A 232 -2.33 26.17 26.37
N VAL A 233 -3.27 25.77 27.23
CA VAL A 233 -3.47 26.37 28.56
C VAL A 233 -2.57 25.77 29.66
N GLN A 234 -1.72 24.81 29.30
CA GLN A 234 -0.73 24.26 30.25
C GLN A 234 0.31 25.32 30.66
N SER A 235 1.01 25.01 31.76
CA SER A 235 2.12 25.84 32.26
C SER A 235 3.10 26.19 31.14
N GLY A 236 3.60 27.43 31.14
CA GLY A 236 4.64 27.90 30.21
C GLY A 236 5.97 27.14 30.28
N ARG A 237 6.13 26.22 31.25
CA ARG A 237 7.27 25.29 31.33
C ARG A 237 7.12 24.06 30.42
N SER A 238 5.91 23.78 29.94
CA SER A 238 5.65 22.70 28.99
C SER A 238 6.26 23.07 27.63
N ARG A 239 7.14 22.21 27.10
CA ARG A 239 7.91 22.51 25.87
C ARG A 239 7.09 22.28 24.60
N ASP A 240 6.15 21.33 24.64
CA ASP A 240 5.31 20.91 23.50
C ASP A 240 3.90 21.55 23.53
N LYS A 241 3.62 22.47 24.46
CA LYS A 241 2.28 23.07 24.60
C LYS A 241 1.75 23.77 23.33
N TYR A 242 2.65 24.21 22.45
CA TYR A 242 2.31 24.95 21.23
C TYR A 242 2.16 24.06 19.99
N ASP A 243 2.70 22.85 20.03
CA ASP A 243 2.87 21.99 18.84
C ASP A 243 1.51 21.64 18.22
N ASP A 244 0.55 21.30 19.08
CA ASP A 244 -0.80 20.92 18.66
C ASP A 244 -1.54 22.07 17.96
N VAL A 245 -1.38 23.31 18.46
CA VAL A 245 -1.99 24.51 17.86
C VAL A 245 -1.36 24.83 16.51
N VAL A 246 -0.03 24.80 16.42
CA VAL A 246 0.67 25.07 15.15
C VAL A 246 0.27 24.03 14.11
N LEU A 247 0.19 22.76 14.51
CA LEU A 247 -0.22 21.68 13.63
C LEU A 247 -1.69 21.80 13.23
N TYR A 248 -2.59 22.16 14.15
CA TYR A 248 -4.00 22.43 13.85
C TYR A 248 -4.16 23.54 12.80
N LEU A 249 -3.54 24.70 13.01
CA LEU A 249 -3.64 25.82 12.07
C LEU A 249 -3.11 25.47 10.68
N LEU A 250 -2.02 24.71 10.62
CA LEU A 250 -1.46 24.25 9.35
C LEU A 250 -2.38 23.21 8.67
N THR A 251 -2.88 22.24 9.43
CA THR A 251 -3.59 21.05 8.94
C THR A 251 -5.03 21.35 8.53
N TYR A 252 -5.70 22.30 9.21
CA TYR A 252 -7.12 22.58 8.98
C TYR A 252 -7.36 23.89 8.25
N HIS A 253 -6.46 24.87 8.39
CA HIS A 253 -6.64 26.19 7.79
C HIS A 253 -5.59 26.53 6.73
N GLY A 254 -4.57 25.67 6.54
CA GLY A 254 -3.45 25.95 5.62
C GLY A 254 -2.61 27.13 6.09
N ILE A 255 -2.58 27.38 7.41
CA ILE A 255 -1.96 28.56 8.00
C ILE A 255 -0.69 28.17 8.74
N LEU A 256 0.44 28.69 8.25
CA LEU A 256 1.72 28.54 8.91
C LEU A 256 1.86 29.58 10.03
N CYS A 257 1.90 29.11 11.27
CA CYS A 257 2.06 29.93 12.48
C CYS A 257 3.44 29.71 13.10
N HIS A 258 4.49 30.26 12.47
CA HIS A 258 5.87 30.09 12.94
C HIS A 258 6.16 30.76 14.30
N GLN A 259 5.31 31.71 14.70
CA GLN A 259 5.37 32.48 15.95
C GLN A 259 4.38 31.97 17.01
N GLY A 260 4.01 30.69 16.96
CA GLY A 260 3.00 30.10 17.86
C GLY A 260 3.29 30.31 19.35
N ARG A 261 4.56 30.34 19.77
CA ARG A 261 4.93 30.62 21.16
C ARG A 261 4.47 32.00 21.63
N ASP A 262 4.80 33.04 20.87
CA ASP A 262 4.50 34.43 21.24
C ASP A 262 2.99 34.70 21.23
N LEU A 263 2.25 33.92 20.45
CA LEU A 263 0.80 34.04 20.33
C LEU A 263 0.04 33.50 21.55
N PHE A 264 0.64 32.60 22.32
CA PHE A 264 -0.01 31.87 23.42
C PHE A 264 0.85 31.80 24.70
N SER A 265 1.80 32.72 24.85
CA SER A 265 2.59 32.93 26.08
C SER A 265 2.09 34.14 26.85
#